data_AF-A0A8S3GW92-F1
#
_entry.id   AF-A0A8S3GW92-F1
#
_cell.length_a   1.000
_cell.length_b   1.000
_cell.length_c   1.000
_cell.angle_alpha   90.00
_cell.angle_beta   90.00
_cell.angle_gamma   90.00
#
_symmetry.space_group_name_H-M   'P 1'
#
loop_
_entity.id
_entity.type
_entity.pdbx_description
1 polymer ?
#
loop_
_entity_poly.entity_id
_entity_poly.type
_entity_poly.pdbx_seq_one_letter_code
_entity_poly.pdbx_strand_id
1 'polypeptide(L)'
;TALCSHLASVRLFTDSVLNQCPYVSYPCTSMDDFNAGKCSLDCDGRTRHCNRMGYWASPSDGNGTLYLKTQDASAFPYCIFRSGSVETRLIPLPMDIGTVTSIELSFSKTTNLLLQLFNSASWKFTQAVVLDGDSRNRRTFCPTRSVITSGSSTGFIVC
;
A
#
# COMPACT_ATOMS: atom_id res chain seq x y z
N THR A 1 -11.92 10.23 -24.94
CA THR A 1 -11.40 9.87 -23.60
C THR A 1 -12.39 9.07 -22.76
N ALA A 2 -13.71 9.34 -22.79
CA ALA A 2 -14.71 8.61 -21.99
C ALA A 2 -14.74 7.07 -22.17
N LEU A 3 -14.53 6.55 -23.39
CA LEU A 3 -14.56 5.10 -23.65
C LEU A 3 -13.42 4.35 -22.92
N CYS A 4 -12.24 4.96 -22.78
CA CYS A 4 -11.11 4.35 -22.08
C CYS A 4 -11.41 4.22 -20.57
N SER A 5 -11.91 5.29 -19.96
CA SER A 5 -12.31 5.29 -18.55
C SER A 5 -13.47 4.32 -18.28
N HIS A 6 -14.40 4.18 -19.21
CA HIS A 6 -15.48 3.20 -19.09
C HIS A 6 -14.95 1.75 -19.10
N LEU A 7 -14.06 1.42 -20.05
CA LEU A 7 -13.45 0.09 -20.17
C LEU A 7 -12.51 -0.25 -19.01
N ALA A 8 -11.98 0.75 -18.30
CA ALA A 8 -11.12 0.53 -17.14
C ALA A 8 -11.82 -0.27 -16.04
N SER A 9 -13.12 -0.09 -15.84
CA SER A 9 -13.88 -0.83 -14.83
C SER A 9 -13.88 -2.35 -15.09
N VAL A 10 -14.16 -2.75 -16.33
CA VAL A 10 -14.14 -4.15 -16.76
C VAL A 10 -12.74 -4.74 -16.60
N ARG A 11 -11.71 -4.01 -17.04
CA ARG A 11 -10.31 -4.43 -16.97
C ARG A 11 -9.84 -4.66 -15.53
N LEU A 12 -10.11 -3.72 -14.64
CA LEU A 12 -9.78 -3.82 -13.21
C LEU A 12 -10.52 -4.98 -12.53
N PHE A 13 -11.79 -5.19 -12.88
CA PHE A 13 -12.56 -6.32 -12.38
C PHE A 13 -11.93 -7.65 -12.83
N THR A 14 -11.65 -7.81 -14.13
CA THR A 14 -10.99 -9.01 -14.66
C THR A 14 -9.64 -9.26 -13.99
N ASP A 15 -8.85 -8.21 -13.77
CA ASP A 15 -7.55 -8.30 -13.11
C ASP A 15 -7.64 -8.75 -11.65
N SER A 16 -8.66 -8.29 -10.92
CA SER A 16 -8.93 -8.72 -9.54
C SER A 16 -9.17 -10.23 -9.42
N VAL A 17 -9.70 -10.85 -10.47
CA VAL A 17 -9.90 -12.30 -10.57
C VAL A 17 -8.58 -13.00 -10.91
N LEU A 18 -7.90 -12.54 -11.98
CA LEU A 18 -6.76 -13.26 -12.56
C LEU A 18 -5.48 -13.15 -11.72
N ASN A 19 -5.25 -12.00 -11.09
CA ASN A 19 -3.98 -11.69 -10.44
C ASN A 19 -4.07 -11.61 -8.90
N GLN A 20 -5.24 -11.91 -8.31
CA GLN A 20 -5.49 -11.84 -6.85
C GLN A 20 -5.08 -10.51 -6.22
N CYS A 21 -5.14 -9.44 -7.01
CA CYS A 21 -4.75 -8.12 -6.54
C CYS A 21 -5.69 -7.65 -5.42
N PRO A 22 -5.16 -7.16 -4.30
CA PRO A 22 -5.98 -6.89 -3.13
C PRO A 22 -6.90 -5.68 -3.35
N TYR A 23 -6.54 -4.75 -4.25
CA TYR A 23 -7.33 -3.56 -4.62
C TYR A 23 -8.03 -2.91 -3.42
N VAL A 24 -7.27 -2.70 -2.34
CA VAL A 24 -7.83 -2.17 -1.08
C VAL A 24 -8.28 -0.74 -1.31
N SER A 25 -9.54 -0.50 -0.96
CA SER A 25 -10.24 0.77 -1.08
C SER A 25 -10.54 1.30 0.31
N TYR A 26 -10.33 2.59 0.49
CA TYR A 26 -10.34 3.25 1.79
C TYR A 26 -11.50 4.24 1.90
N PRO A 27 -12.17 4.32 3.05
CA PRO A 27 -13.21 5.32 3.26
C PRO A 27 -12.60 6.72 3.29
N CYS A 28 -13.21 7.65 2.57
CA CYS A 28 -12.85 9.05 2.66
C CYS A 28 -14.04 9.98 2.36
N THR A 29 -13.91 11.25 2.72
CA THR A 29 -14.90 12.30 2.49
C THR A 29 -15.00 12.69 1.03
N SER A 30 -13.87 12.75 0.32
CA SER A 30 -13.82 13.15 -1.09
C SER A 30 -12.59 12.58 -1.81
N MET A 31 -12.64 12.58 -3.15
CA MET A 31 -11.49 12.22 -3.98
C MET A 31 -10.33 13.20 -3.77
N ASP A 32 -10.62 14.48 -3.54
CA ASP A 32 -9.57 15.50 -3.32
C ASP A 32 -8.85 15.28 -1.98
N ASP A 33 -9.58 14.97 -0.92
CA ASP A 33 -9.00 14.62 0.38
C ASP A 33 -8.18 13.32 0.28
N PHE A 34 -8.64 12.36 -0.52
CA PHE A 34 -7.90 11.14 -0.81
C PHE A 34 -6.63 11.39 -1.61
N ASN A 35 -6.67 12.27 -2.60
CA ASN A 35 -5.50 12.67 -3.37
C ASN A 35 -4.49 13.46 -2.55
N ALA A 36 -4.97 14.29 -1.61
CA ALA A 36 -4.17 15.06 -0.67
C ALA A 36 -3.68 14.24 0.55
N GLY A 37 -3.98 12.94 0.61
CA GLY A 37 -3.56 12.06 1.69
C GLY A 37 -4.25 12.31 3.04
N LYS A 38 -5.33 13.08 3.09
CA LYS A 38 -6.00 13.43 4.37
C LYS A 38 -6.79 12.26 4.98
N CYS A 39 -6.95 11.16 4.25
CA CYS A 39 -7.68 9.98 4.71
C CYS A 39 -6.71 9.01 5.39
N SER A 40 -7.12 8.45 6.53
CA SER A 40 -6.41 7.33 7.14
C SER A 40 -6.51 6.10 6.22
N LEU A 41 -5.39 5.41 6.03
CA LEU A 41 -5.31 4.14 5.31
C LEU A 41 -5.35 2.94 6.27
N ASP A 42 -5.81 3.14 7.50
CA ASP A 42 -5.91 2.08 8.49
C ASP A 42 -7.24 1.34 8.35
N CYS A 43 -7.15 0.03 8.14
CA CYS A 43 -8.28 -0.89 8.07
C CYS A 43 -8.38 -1.66 9.39
N ASP A 44 -8.93 -1.02 10.42
CA ASP A 44 -9.02 -1.63 11.77
C ASP A 44 -10.23 -2.57 11.95
N GLY A 45 -11.14 -2.59 10.96
CA GLY A 45 -12.33 -3.45 10.93
C GLY A 45 -13.40 -3.11 11.96
N ARG A 46 -13.23 -2.03 12.75
CA ARG A 46 -14.18 -1.61 13.80
C ARG A 46 -14.77 -0.24 13.53
N THR A 47 -13.94 0.72 13.17
CA THR A 47 -14.37 2.11 12.93
C THR A 47 -14.16 2.52 11.48
N ARG A 48 -13.21 1.86 10.80
CA ARG A 48 -12.89 2.10 9.40
C ARG A 48 -12.92 0.79 8.66
N HIS A 49 -14.03 0.57 7.98
CA HIS A 49 -14.19 -0.60 7.15
C HIS A 49 -13.67 -0.29 5.74
N CYS A 50 -12.47 -0.77 5.45
CA CYS A 50 -11.98 -0.86 4.08
C CYS A 50 -12.69 -2.01 3.36
N ASN A 51 -12.62 -2.01 2.03
CA ASN A 51 -13.08 -3.14 1.23
C ASN A 51 -12.14 -3.35 0.04
N ARG A 52 -12.18 -4.53 -0.58
CA ARG A 52 -11.50 -4.80 -1.84
C ARG A 52 -12.40 -4.40 -3.00
N MET A 53 -11.83 -3.78 -4.02
CA MET A 53 -12.53 -3.55 -5.28
C MET A 53 -12.43 -4.79 -6.16
N GLY A 54 -13.52 -5.13 -6.85
CA GLY A 54 -13.59 -6.26 -7.77
C GLY A 54 -14.15 -7.54 -7.15
N TYR A 55 -13.67 -8.70 -7.61
CA TYR A 55 -14.23 -10.02 -7.29
C TYR A 55 -14.21 -10.36 -5.79
N TRP A 56 -13.19 -9.88 -5.07
CA TRP A 56 -13.00 -10.14 -3.64
C TRP A 56 -13.68 -9.12 -2.73
N ALA A 57 -14.59 -8.30 -3.26
CA ALA A 57 -15.37 -7.36 -2.46
C ALA A 57 -16.25 -8.12 -1.44
N SER A 58 -16.18 -7.70 -0.19
CA SER A 58 -16.96 -8.26 0.91
C SER A 58 -18.23 -7.44 1.12
N PRO A 59 -19.44 -8.04 1.05
CA PRO A 59 -20.68 -7.30 1.26
C PRO A 59 -20.87 -6.86 2.72
N SER A 60 -20.08 -7.40 3.65
CA SER A 60 -20.11 -7.05 5.07
C SER A 60 -19.05 -6.01 5.48
N ASP A 61 -18.12 -5.66 4.59
CA ASP A 61 -17.04 -4.72 4.88
C ASP A 61 -17.19 -3.44 4.05
N GLY A 62 -17.01 -2.28 4.66
CA GLY A 62 -16.79 -1.01 3.95
C GLY A 62 -17.97 -0.58 3.09
N ASN A 63 -19.08 -0.22 3.74
CA ASN A 63 -20.22 0.40 3.06
C ASN A 63 -19.98 1.88 2.78
N GLY A 64 -20.39 2.33 1.58
CA GLY A 64 -20.29 3.73 1.15
C GLY A 64 -19.24 3.96 0.07
N THR A 65 -18.88 5.23 -0.15
CA THR A 65 -17.88 5.60 -1.16
C THR A 65 -16.49 5.34 -0.64
N LEU A 66 -15.77 4.45 -1.32
CA LEU A 66 -14.37 4.13 -1.04
C LEU A 66 -13.48 4.59 -2.19
N TYR A 67 -12.21 4.85 -1.88
CA TYR A 67 -11.24 5.40 -2.81
C TYR A 67 -9.99 4.53 -2.85
N LEU A 68 -9.46 4.32 -4.04
CA LEU A 68 -8.16 3.68 -4.27
C LEU A 68 -7.45 4.38 -5.45
N LYS A 69 -6.13 4.23 -5.54
CA LYS A 69 -5.39 4.56 -6.75
C LYS A 69 -4.96 3.28 -7.47
N THR A 70 -5.07 3.30 -8.78
CA THR A 70 -4.55 2.26 -9.68
C THR A 70 -3.49 2.88 -10.57
N GLN A 71 -2.64 2.03 -11.14
CA GLN A 71 -1.80 2.42 -12.27
C GLN A 71 -2.66 2.65 -13.52
N ASP A 72 -2.06 3.21 -14.56
CA ASP A 72 -2.75 3.49 -15.82
C ASP A 72 -3.51 2.26 -16.35
N ALA A 73 -4.79 2.44 -16.73
CA ALA A 73 -5.67 1.41 -17.29
C ALA A 73 -5.23 0.92 -18.70
N SER A 74 -4.10 1.42 -19.19
CA SER A 74 -3.36 0.99 -20.37
C SER A 74 -2.24 0.00 -20.04
N ALA A 75 -1.79 -0.07 -18.78
CA ALA A 75 -0.65 -0.89 -18.35
C ALA A 75 -1.13 -2.24 -17.80
N PHE A 76 -1.08 -3.29 -18.63
CA PHE A 76 -1.35 -4.67 -18.21
C PHE A 76 -0.04 -5.38 -17.78
N PRO A 77 -0.01 -6.08 -16.63
CA PRO A 77 -1.09 -6.26 -15.64
C PRO A 77 -1.35 -4.98 -14.84
N TYR A 78 -2.63 -4.68 -14.53
CA TYR A 78 -3.10 -3.44 -13.89
C TYR A 78 -2.74 -3.33 -12.41
N CYS A 79 -2.25 -4.43 -11.85
CA CYS A 79 -1.66 -4.46 -10.55
C CYS A 79 -0.51 -5.47 -10.57
N ILE A 80 0.66 -5.04 -10.11
CA ILE A 80 1.83 -5.91 -9.92
C ILE A 80 1.92 -6.21 -8.42
N PHE A 81 1.04 -7.08 -7.93
CA PHE A 81 1.13 -7.63 -6.58
C PHE A 81 1.66 -9.07 -6.68
N ARG A 82 2.92 -9.26 -6.29
CA ARG A 82 3.55 -10.59 -6.19
C ARG A 82 4.14 -10.68 -4.79
N SER A 83 3.94 -11.79 -4.08
CA SER A 83 4.61 -12.03 -2.79
C SER A 83 6.14 -11.91 -3.00
N GLY A 84 6.74 -10.86 -2.45
CA GLY A 84 8.12 -10.42 -2.75
C GLY A 84 8.25 -9.13 -3.59
N SER A 85 7.15 -8.42 -3.87
CA SER A 85 7.12 -7.28 -4.80
C SER A 85 6.50 -6.06 -4.14
N VAL A 86 7.36 -5.05 -3.96
CA VAL A 86 7.05 -3.63 -3.73
C VAL A 86 5.76 -3.36 -2.94
N GLU A 87 5.92 -3.16 -1.63
CA GLU A 87 4.85 -2.62 -0.78
C GLU A 87 4.84 -1.10 -0.87
N THR A 88 3.77 -0.52 -1.42
CA THR A 88 3.56 0.94 -1.47
C THR A 88 2.67 1.37 -0.32
N ARG A 89 3.06 2.42 0.41
CA ARG A 89 2.25 3.07 1.45
C ARG A 89 2.27 4.57 1.24
N LEU A 90 1.11 5.22 1.37
CA LEU A 90 1.05 6.68 1.46
C LEU A 90 1.18 7.05 2.94
N ILE A 91 2.10 7.96 3.24
CA ILE A 91 2.34 8.44 4.60
C ILE A 91 1.95 9.92 4.61
N PRO A 92 0.75 10.26 5.10
CA PRO A 92 0.35 11.66 5.20
C PRO A 92 1.08 12.33 6.34
N LEU A 93 1.57 13.54 6.10
CA LEU A 93 2.32 14.33 7.06
C LEU A 93 1.55 15.60 7.41
N PRO A 94 1.47 15.98 8.69
CA PRO A 94 0.74 17.18 9.13
C PRO A 94 1.45 18.49 8.73
N MET A 95 2.68 18.40 8.22
CA MET A 95 3.51 19.53 7.79
C MET A 95 4.54 19.06 6.76
N ASP A 96 5.11 20.02 6.01
CA ASP A 96 6.24 19.75 5.11
C ASP A 96 7.50 19.47 5.93
N ILE A 97 8.06 18.26 5.77
CA ILE A 97 9.30 17.82 6.42
C ILE A 97 10.54 18.12 5.57
N GLY A 98 10.35 18.73 4.39
CA GLY A 98 11.38 18.98 3.41
C GLY A 98 11.92 17.68 2.79
N THR A 99 13.23 17.68 2.52
CA THR A 99 13.86 16.53 1.85
C THR A 99 14.07 15.37 2.81
N VAL A 100 13.42 14.23 2.53
CA VAL A 100 13.65 12.99 3.26
C VAL A 100 15.10 12.51 3.05
N THR A 101 15.82 12.30 4.16
CA THR A 101 17.22 11.86 4.19
C THR A 101 17.40 10.44 4.72
N SER A 102 16.47 9.95 5.54
CA SER A 102 16.51 8.60 6.09
C SER A 102 15.10 8.09 6.42
N ILE A 103 14.96 6.77 6.49
CA ILE A 103 13.72 6.06 6.86
C ILE A 103 14.10 4.96 7.85
N GLU A 104 13.31 4.75 8.88
CA GLU A 104 13.44 3.59 9.77
C GLU A 104 12.20 2.69 9.63
N LEU A 105 12.44 1.38 9.46
CA LEU A 105 11.38 0.39 9.34
C LEU A 105 11.51 -0.63 10.47
N SER A 106 10.43 -0.83 11.22
CA SER A 106 10.33 -1.81 12.30
C SER A 106 9.35 -2.92 11.92
N PHE A 107 9.78 -4.18 12.08
CA PHE A 107 8.93 -5.34 11.82
C PHE A 107 8.58 -6.07 13.12
N SER A 108 7.29 -6.29 13.35
CA SER A 108 6.78 -7.06 14.49
C SER A 108 5.69 -8.02 14.03
N LYS A 109 5.85 -9.31 14.35
CA LYS A 109 4.86 -10.35 14.05
C LYS A 109 3.96 -10.59 15.26
N THR A 110 2.65 -10.41 15.09
CA THR A 110 1.65 -10.78 16.10
C THR A 110 1.32 -12.27 16.00
N THR A 111 2.10 -13.11 16.69
CA THR A 111 1.79 -14.54 16.86
C THR A 111 1.61 -14.90 18.32
N ASN A 112 0.67 -15.82 18.59
CA ASN A 112 0.45 -16.41 19.91
C ASN A 112 1.77 -16.89 20.52
N LEU A 113 1.98 -16.60 21.81
CA LEU A 113 3.21 -16.84 22.56
C LEU A 113 3.71 -18.30 22.44
N LEU A 114 2.79 -19.26 22.31
CA LEU A 114 3.09 -20.70 22.14
C LEU A 114 3.67 -21.09 20.77
N LEU A 115 3.49 -20.28 19.71
CA LEU A 115 3.94 -20.59 18.34
C LEU A 115 5.19 -19.80 17.91
N GLN A 116 5.71 -18.92 18.75
CA GLN A 116 6.87 -18.07 18.41
C GLN A 116 8.18 -18.87 18.25
N LEU A 117 8.31 -20.02 18.91
CA LEU A 117 9.51 -20.86 18.85
C LEU A 117 9.70 -21.62 17.52
N PHE A 118 8.65 -21.72 16.69
CA PHE A 118 8.66 -22.53 15.46
C PHE A 118 8.52 -21.69 14.18
N ASN A 119 8.44 -20.36 14.27
CA ASN A 119 8.12 -19.50 13.13
C ASN A 119 8.93 -18.19 13.13
N SER A 120 10.21 -18.28 12.76
CA SER A 120 11.03 -17.10 12.47
C SER A 120 10.63 -16.50 11.11
N ALA A 121 9.71 -15.54 11.11
CA ALA A 121 9.46 -14.75 9.91
C ALA A 121 10.58 -13.71 9.74
N SER A 122 11.14 -13.64 8.53
CA SER A 122 12.12 -12.63 8.14
C SER A 122 11.66 -11.90 6.89
N TRP A 123 11.89 -10.59 6.85
CA TRP A 123 11.64 -9.77 5.67
C TRP A 123 12.97 -9.38 5.03
N LYS A 124 13.04 -9.46 3.70
CA LYS A 124 14.19 -9.02 2.92
C LYS A 124 13.82 -7.76 2.13
N PHE A 125 14.66 -6.74 2.22
CA PHE A 125 14.50 -5.49 1.50
C PHE A 125 15.64 -5.27 0.53
N THR A 126 15.31 -4.73 -0.64
CA THR A 126 16.28 -4.32 -1.66
C THR A 126 16.45 -2.80 -1.64
N GLN A 127 15.34 -2.08 -1.67
CA GLN A 127 15.30 -0.62 -1.67
C GLN A 127 13.94 -0.13 -1.17
N ALA A 128 13.90 1.11 -0.70
CA ALA A 128 12.68 1.88 -0.49
C ALA A 128 12.67 3.08 -1.45
N VAL A 129 11.50 3.47 -1.93
CA VAL A 129 11.36 4.63 -2.83
C VAL A 129 10.34 5.58 -2.22
N VAL A 130 10.76 6.83 -2.01
CA VAL A 130 9.88 7.91 -1.56
C VAL A 130 9.52 8.76 -2.76
N LEU A 131 8.21 8.92 -2.96
CA LEU A 131 7.65 9.83 -3.94
C LEU A 131 7.03 10.99 -3.18
N ASP A 132 7.54 12.18 -3.43
CA ASP A 132 6.94 13.42 -2.94
C ASP A 132 5.65 13.69 -3.75
N GLY A 133 4.54 13.89 -3.04
CA GLY A 133 3.23 14.13 -3.64
C GLY A 133 3.13 15.47 -4.37
N ASP A 134 3.84 16.49 -3.90
CA ASP A 134 3.74 17.86 -4.39
C ASP A 134 4.75 18.10 -5.53
N SER A 135 6.03 17.77 -5.27
CA SER A 135 7.10 17.97 -6.26
C SER A 135 7.20 16.88 -7.31
N ARG A 136 6.51 15.74 -7.12
CA ARG A 136 6.63 14.50 -7.92
C ARG A 136 8.06 13.96 -7.98
N ASN A 137 8.92 14.39 -7.06
CA ASN A 137 10.31 13.98 -7.03
C ASN A 137 10.43 12.57 -6.44
N ARG A 138 11.31 11.75 -7.02
CA ARG A 138 11.52 10.35 -6.63
C ARG A 138 12.89 10.19 -6.01
N ARG A 139 12.94 9.68 -4.78
CA ARG A 139 14.19 9.33 -4.08
C ARG A 139 14.24 7.86 -3.73
N THR A 140 15.42 7.27 -3.87
CA THR A 140 15.67 5.85 -3.58
C THR A 140 16.55 5.74 -2.35
N PHE A 141 16.20 4.81 -1.47
CA PHE A 141 16.90 4.55 -0.22
C PHE A 141 17.29 3.08 -0.13
N CYS A 142 18.50 2.84 0.34
CA CYS A 142 19.13 1.53 0.46
C CYS A 142 19.13 1.10 1.93
N PRO A 143 18.75 -0.15 2.25
CA PRO A 143 18.72 -0.61 3.63
C PRO A 143 20.13 -0.75 4.19
N THR A 144 20.32 -0.38 5.45
CA THR A 144 21.55 -0.67 6.19
C THR A 144 21.67 -2.16 6.51
N ARG A 145 20.54 -2.85 6.71
CA ARG A 145 20.43 -4.31 6.78
C ARG A 145 19.35 -4.82 5.83
N SER A 146 19.74 -5.65 4.87
CA SER A 146 18.84 -6.17 3.85
C SER A 146 17.86 -7.23 4.36
N VAL A 147 18.06 -7.79 5.56
CA VAL A 147 17.15 -8.77 6.17
C VAL A 147 16.89 -8.38 7.62
N ILE A 148 15.62 -8.37 8.02
CA ILE A 148 15.19 -8.18 9.41
C ILE A 148 14.30 -9.32 9.86
N THR A 149 14.32 -9.62 11.15
CA THR A 149 13.46 -10.62 11.81
C THR A 149 12.40 -9.94 12.66
N SER A 150 11.38 -10.70 13.08
CA SER A 150 10.35 -10.17 13.99
C SER A 150 10.96 -9.53 15.24
N GLY A 151 10.50 -8.34 15.61
CA GLY A 151 10.96 -7.56 16.75
C GLY A 151 12.20 -6.69 16.48
N SER A 152 12.60 -6.52 15.21
CA SER A 152 13.78 -5.73 14.85
C SER A 152 13.47 -4.61 13.85
N SER A 153 14.36 -3.61 13.78
CA SER A 153 14.30 -2.51 12.81
C SER A 153 15.53 -2.45 11.90
N THR A 154 15.37 -1.80 10.75
CA THR A 154 16.47 -1.40 9.87
C THR A 154 16.27 0.03 9.40
N GLY A 155 17.38 0.76 9.32
CA GLY A 155 17.43 2.07 8.67
C GLY A 155 17.55 1.92 7.15
N PHE A 156 17.13 2.94 6.43
CA PHE A 156 17.37 3.16 5.02
C PHE A 156 17.95 4.56 4.86
N ILE A 157 19.06 4.65 4.12
CA ILE A 157 19.73 5.90 3.78
C ILE A 157 19.65 6.10 2.28
N VAL A 158 19.84 7.33 1.81
CA VAL A 158 19.91 7.62 0.38
C VAL A 158 20.95 6.69 -0.26
N CYS A 159 20.52 5.96 -1.29
CA CYS A 159 21.46 5.37 -2.24
C CYS A 159 22.11 6.54 -3.01
#